data_AF-A0A9X2GCK3-F1
#
_entry.id   AF-A0A9X2GCK3-F1
#
_cell.length_a   1.000
_cell.length_b   1.000
_cell.length_c   1.000
_cell.angle_alpha   90.00
_cell.angle_beta   90.00
_cell.angle_gamma   90.00
#
_symmetry.space_group_name_H-M   'P 1'
#
loop_
_entity.id
_entity.type
_entity.pdbx_description
1 polymer ?
#
loop_
_entity_poly.entity_id
_entity_poly.type
_entity_poly.pdbx_seq_one_letter_code
_entity_poly.pdbx_strand_id
1 'polypeptide(L)'
;MGRDLAPYQAAIGRAEGLLRRHLASGRASADEIANVRRAAEIMKAQLAASPDHVLGYDRRPPDPRTGLKGPEQWTIDCLRRASDEIHPELASEQAQQAYVRKEQEYLDLGLRLVTQVRLRQQAVIDRQNGRSYLIQDNPLIPRIMSVIASELMSWVRRRPVDQAFLTRRAESGLADFLAERPDMVALLRLAQTLPADVEISEIPIERPAVVEAVELAIGLVPVVGNVVAAYEAYSGRDLFGYRLSDVERGVLAATVLLPLAGRLVKGGRVLYTEARLVALYGRDAAQWSRAVTAGGRLSANSPAVRVVEQAEVALRVDKKIGTAVAREAARALPRVVRGPGVAAMPEQAVLDLFRELAGTHRALATLDGPAMLRILEKGPNVDHLKGQVLEEVLESQVVPWLAQRAGSFALGLRTGGRPLEFVPGHLVRDLSGRQITDGILGVRNGGVLEILAVFEAKAGRQAARELSAARGGLSALNDAERAELRAYAKDVLREQRAAAVKAGQKYTRSLDDVQKEIALSETGGQVRRDIERLSPGGGARTVSIRIGEETVPVLLSPTRTKFFGVLPRDVRSALIEKELADAGFTFEIIGVDLTQRELVTIAEKLRPMAAKLAAGP
;
A
#
# COMPACT_ATOMS: atom_id res chain seq x y z
N MET A 1 33.78 -27.75 41.53
CA MET A 1 33.79 -26.76 40.43
C MET A 1 32.61 -25.83 40.64
N GLY A 2 32.85 -24.51 40.69
CA GLY A 2 31.75 -23.54 40.78
C GLY A 2 30.83 -23.64 39.55
N ARG A 3 29.55 -23.36 39.73
CA ARG A 3 28.58 -23.28 38.63
C ARG A 3 28.91 -22.05 37.78
N ASP A 4 29.65 -22.21 36.69
CA ASP A 4 29.92 -21.10 35.79
C ASP A 4 28.74 -20.88 34.83
N LEU A 5 27.86 -19.95 35.19
CA LEU A 5 26.70 -19.56 34.38
C LEU A 5 27.01 -18.40 33.42
N ALA A 6 28.21 -17.81 33.48
CA ALA A 6 28.55 -16.62 32.71
C ALA A 6 28.43 -16.83 31.18
N PRO A 7 28.84 -17.99 30.60
CA PRO A 7 28.67 -18.23 29.17
C PRO A 7 27.19 -18.24 28.72
N TYR A 8 26.29 -18.74 29.57
CA TYR A 8 24.86 -18.82 29.31
C TYR A 8 24.16 -17.46 29.47
N GLN A 9 24.57 -16.66 30.47
CA GLN A 9 24.15 -15.26 30.59
C GLN A 9 24.60 -14.42 29.39
N ALA A 10 25.83 -14.63 28.91
CA ALA A 10 26.32 -14.00 27.69
C ALA A 10 25.52 -14.43 26.45
N ALA A 11 25.09 -15.69 26.36
CA ALA A 11 24.22 -16.16 25.29
C ALA A 11 22.84 -15.46 25.29
N ILE A 12 22.22 -15.26 26.46
CA ILE A 12 21.00 -14.45 26.60
C ILE A 12 21.25 -13.02 26.11
N GLY A 13 22.34 -12.38 26.56
CA GLY A 13 22.68 -11.02 26.13
C GLY A 13 22.90 -10.89 24.62
N ARG A 14 23.48 -11.92 23.97
CA ARG A 14 23.59 -11.98 22.51
C ARG A 14 22.22 -12.09 21.82
N ALA A 15 21.32 -12.92 22.34
CA ALA A 15 19.98 -13.09 21.81
C ALA A 15 19.14 -11.79 21.94
N GLU A 16 19.22 -11.12 23.08
CA GLU A 16 18.59 -9.81 23.29
C GLU A 16 19.18 -8.72 22.37
N GLY A 17 20.50 -8.71 22.22
CA GLY A 17 21.17 -7.81 21.29
C GLY A 17 20.75 -8.05 19.84
N LEU A 18 20.56 -9.32 19.45
CA LEU A 18 20.02 -9.67 18.13
C LEU A 18 18.57 -9.21 17.97
N LEU A 19 17.72 -9.43 18.97
CA LEU A 19 16.33 -8.95 18.98
C LEU A 19 16.27 -7.43 18.76
N ARG A 20 17.04 -6.66 19.54
CA ARG A 20 17.09 -5.19 19.40
C ARG A 20 17.53 -4.77 18.00
N ARG A 21 18.51 -5.46 17.41
CA ARG A 21 18.94 -5.19 16.02
C ARG A 21 17.84 -5.51 15.00
N HIS A 22 17.13 -6.62 15.15
CA HIS A 22 16.04 -6.97 14.24
C HIS A 22 14.91 -5.94 14.33
N LEU A 23 14.47 -5.60 15.54
CA LEU A 23 13.45 -4.58 15.77
C LEU A 23 13.88 -3.21 15.21
N ALA A 24 15.10 -2.74 15.51
CA ALA A 24 15.60 -1.44 15.05
C ALA A 24 15.92 -1.38 13.55
N SER A 25 15.98 -2.51 12.84
CA SER A 25 16.32 -2.53 11.42
C SER A 25 15.16 -2.14 10.50
N GLY A 26 13.91 -2.40 10.90
CA GLY A 26 12.73 -2.32 10.02
C GLY A 26 12.72 -3.31 8.86
N ARG A 27 13.65 -4.28 8.82
CA ARG A 27 13.78 -5.26 7.73
C ARG A 27 13.40 -6.67 8.11
N ALA A 28 13.56 -7.01 9.39
CA ALA A 28 13.25 -8.35 9.88
C ALA A 28 11.75 -8.62 9.79
N SER A 29 11.41 -9.84 9.38
CA SER A 29 10.04 -10.33 9.35
C SER A 29 9.48 -10.53 10.77
N ALA A 30 8.15 -10.64 10.89
CA ALA A 30 7.50 -10.99 12.14
C ALA A 30 8.04 -12.31 12.71
N ASP A 31 8.20 -13.33 11.87
CA ASP A 31 8.70 -14.64 12.28
C ASP A 31 10.13 -14.58 12.84
N GLU A 32 11.04 -13.86 12.18
CA GLU A 32 12.42 -13.70 12.67
C GLU A 32 12.45 -13.02 14.04
N ILE A 33 11.69 -11.93 14.20
CA ILE A 33 11.59 -11.19 15.47
C ILE A 33 10.94 -12.08 16.55
N ALA A 34 9.85 -12.76 16.22
CA ALA A 34 9.12 -13.64 17.12
C ALA A 34 10.00 -14.79 17.63
N ASN A 35 10.70 -15.48 16.73
CA ASN A 35 11.58 -16.59 17.07
C ASN A 35 12.72 -16.14 18.00
N VAL A 36 13.42 -15.05 17.65
CA VAL A 36 14.53 -14.55 18.48
C VAL A 36 14.02 -14.06 19.84
N ARG A 37 12.88 -13.34 19.87
CA ARG A 37 12.29 -12.89 21.14
C ARG A 37 11.92 -14.09 22.01
N ARG A 38 11.14 -15.02 21.46
CA ARG A 38 10.62 -16.15 22.23
C ARG A 38 11.75 -17.06 22.71
N ALA A 39 12.79 -17.25 21.90
CA ALA A 39 13.99 -17.96 22.32
C ALA A 39 14.68 -17.26 23.50
N ALA A 40 14.86 -15.94 23.45
CA ALA A 40 15.45 -15.19 24.56
C ALA A 40 14.62 -15.28 25.85
N GLU A 41 13.28 -15.28 25.74
CA GLU A 41 12.38 -15.51 26.88
C GLU A 41 12.52 -16.91 27.47
N ILE A 42 12.55 -17.95 26.62
CA ILE A 42 12.74 -19.35 27.03
C ILE A 42 14.11 -19.51 27.72
N MET A 43 15.17 -18.94 27.15
CA MET A 43 16.52 -18.98 27.72
C MET A 43 16.55 -18.35 29.13
N LYS A 44 15.96 -17.16 29.29
CA LYS A 44 15.85 -16.50 30.60
C LYS A 44 15.07 -17.34 31.61
N ALA A 45 13.92 -17.87 31.20
CA ALA A 45 13.08 -18.68 32.06
C ALA A 45 13.78 -19.96 32.52
N GLN A 46 14.45 -20.68 31.60
CA GLN A 46 15.19 -21.90 31.92
C GLN A 46 16.39 -21.63 32.83
N LEU A 47 17.18 -20.58 32.54
CA LEU A 47 18.33 -20.24 33.37
C LEU A 47 17.91 -19.85 34.80
N ALA A 48 16.79 -19.14 34.95
CA ALA A 48 16.25 -18.74 36.25
C ALA A 48 15.63 -19.93 37.02
N ALA A 49 14.88 -20.79 36.34
CA ALA A 49 14.16 -21.88 36.99
C ALA A 49 14.99 -23.15 37.22
N SER A 50 15.98 -23.43 36.36
CA SER A 50 16.72 -24.70 36.36
C SER A 50 18.15 -24.56 35.81
N PRO A 51 19.04 -23.82 36.52
CA PRO A 51 20.42 -23.58 36.04
C PRO A 51 21.23 -24.87 35.85
N ASP A 52 20.99 -25.92 36.65
CA ASP A 52 21.67 -27.21 36.52
C ASP A 52 21.28 -27.95 35.22
N HIS A 53 20.04 -27.76 34.72
CA HIS A 53 19.62 -28.32 33.44
C HIS A 53 20.39 -27.66 32.28
N VAL A 54 20.57 -26.34 32.36
CA VAL A 54 21.30 -25.55 31.36
C VAL A 54 22.78 -25.95 31.34
N LEU A 55 23.43 -26.10 32.50
CA LEU A 55 24.81 -26.63 32.61
C LEU A 55 24.96 -28.06 32.10
N GLY A 56 23.86 -28.81 31.98
CA GLY A 56 23.87 -30.12 31.34
C GLY A 56 24.34 -30.09 29.88
N TYR A 57 24.22 -28.95 29.19
CA TYR A 57 24.69 -28.80 27.81
C TYR A 57 26.22 -28.83 27.70
N ASP A 58 26.97 -28.47 28.74
CA ASP A 58 28.44 -28.56 28.74
C ASP A 58 28.95 -30.00 28.71
N ARG A 59 28.11 -30.94 29.16
CA ARG A 59 28.41 -32.37 29.18
C ARG A 59 28.05 -33.06 27.87
N ARG A 60 27.32 -32.39 26.97
CA ARG A 60 26.96 -32.97 25.67
C ARG A 60 28.19 -32.96 24.74
N PRO A 61 28.37 -34.01 23.93
CA PRO A 61 29.37 -33.96 22.88
C PRO A 61 29.04 -32.81 21.92
N PRO A 62 30.03 -32.26 21.20
CA PRO A 62 29.80 -31.25 20.17
C PRO A 62 28.80 -31.78 19.13
N ASP A 63 27.97 -30.88 18.59
CA ASP A 63 27.00 -31.27 17.57
C ASP A 63 27.77 -31.76 16.32
N PRO A 64 27.48 -32.96 15.80
CA PRO A 64 28.31 -33.57 14.76
C PRO A 64 28.23 -32.84 13.41
N ARG A 65 27.19 -32.03 13.18
CA ARG A 65 27.00 -31.28 11.92
C ARG A 65 27.58 -29.87 12.00
N THR A 66 27.47 -29.23 13.15
CA THR A 66 27.77 -27.79 13.31
C THR A 66 28.98 -27.52 14.21
N GLY A 67 29.43 -28.50 15.00
CA GLY A 67 30.52 -28.37 15.96
C GLY A 67 30.20 -27.54 17.20
N LEU A 68 28.96 -27.03 17.33
CA LEU A 68 28.50 -26.20 18.45
C LEU A 68 28.54 -26.99 19.77
N LYS A 69 28.78 -26.31 20.90
CA LYS A 69 28.86 -26.91 22.24
C LYS A 69 28.04 -26.12 23.26
N GLY A 70 27.83 -26.67 24.46
CA GLY A 70 27.34 -25.94 25.64
C GLY A 70 26.30 -24.84 25.37
N PRO A 71 26.61 -23.55 25.61
CA PRO A 71 25.69 -22.44 25.39
C PRO A 71 25.16 -22.29 23.96
N GLU A 72 25.95 -22.60 22.93
CA GLU A 72 25.50 -22.51 21.55
C GLU A 72 24.46 -23.58 21.23
N GLN A 73 24.67 -24.82 21.67
CA GLN A 73 23.67 -25.88 21.52
C GLN A 73 22.37 -25.54 22.26
N TRP A 74 22.49 -25.01 23.48
CA TRP A 74 21.33 -24.55 24.25
C TRP A 74 20.56 -23.44 23.54
N THR A 75 21.26 -22.48 22.94
CA THR A 75 20.65 -21.40 22.16
C THR A 75 19.86 -21.95 20.96
N ILE A 76 20.44 -22.90 20.21
CA ILE A 76 19.76 -23.55 19.08
C ILE A 76 18.53 -24.34 19.52
N ASP A 77 18.62 -25.05 20.66
CA ASP A 77 17.46 -25.78 21.20
C ASP A 77 16.34 -24.83 21.63
N CYS A 78 16.68 -23.69 22.24
CA CYS A 78 15.68 -22.67 22.60
C CYS A 78 15.05 -22.01 21.36
N LEU A 79 15.82 -21.79 20.29
CA LEU A 79 15.30 -21.32 19.00
C LEU A 79 14.33 -22.33 18.36
N ARG A 80 14.66 -23.62 18.42
CA ARG A 80 13.76 -24.67 17.93
C ARG A 80 12.45 -24.69 18.71
N ARG A 81 12.52 -24.70 20.04
CA ARG A 81 11.32 -24.64 20.91
C ARG A 81 10.49 -23.38 20.68
N ALA A 82 11.14 -22.24 20.47
CA ALA A 82 10.46 -21.00 20.11
C ALA A 82 9.68 -21.15 18.80
N SER A 83 10.31 -21.72 17.77
CA SER A 83 9.67 -22.01 16.48
C SER A 83 8.48 -22.96 16.65
N ASP A 84 8.63 -24.02 17.44
CA ASP A 84 7.56 -24.98 17.73
C ASP A 84 6.37 -24.32 18.48
N GLU A 85 6.61 -23.37 19.38
CA GLU A 85 5.52 -22.65 20.08
C GLU A 85 4.78 -21.63 19.19
N ILE A 86 5.53 -21.00 18.27
CA ILE A 86 5.00 -20.04 17.31
C ILE A 86 4.21 -20.76 16.21
N HIS A 87 4.74 -21.88 15.71
CA HIS A 87 4.17 -22.72 14.66
C HIS A 87 3.94 -24.16 15.17
N PRO A 88 3.02 -24.37 16.11
CA PRO A 88 2.77 -25.72 16.67
C PRO A 88 2.38 -26.73 15.60
N GLU A 89 1.76 -26.27 14.52
CA GLU A 89 1.39 -27.07 13.37
C GLU A 89 2.59 -27.56 12.53
N LEU A 90 3.76 -26.93 12.67
CA LEU A 90 5.00 -27.32 12.00
C LEU A 90 6.01 -27.99 12.94
N ALA A 91 5.68 -28.20 14.22
CA ALA A 91 6.61 -28.68 15.24
C ALA A 91 7.12 -30.11 15.02
N SER A 92 6.41 -30.93 14.22
CA SER A 92 6.89 -32.27 13.86
C SER A 92 7.64 -32.25 12.53
N GLU A 93 8.71 -33.04 12.43
CA GLU A 93 9.47 -33.17 11.17
C GLU A 93 8.57 -33.59 10.00
N GLN A 94 7.60 -34.49 10.27
CA GLN A 94 6.64 -34.92 9.26
C GLN A 94 5.73 -33.76 8.79
N ALA A 95 5.26 -32.91 9.70
CA ALA A 95 4.43 -31.75 9.35
C ALA A 95 5.24 -30.70 8.60
N GLN A 96 6.49 -30.44 9.01
CA GLN A 96 7.39 -29.54 8.30
C GLN A 96 7.65 -30.04 6.87
N GLN A 97 7.95 -31.33 6.70
CA GLN A 97 8.09 -31.92 5.37
C GLN A 97 6.80 -31.85 4.55
N ALA A 98 5.63 -32.04 5.18
CA ALA A 98 4.34 -31.90 4.52
C ALA A 98 4.09 -30.46 4.05
N TYR A 99 4.43 -29.47 4.87
CA TYR A 99 4.33 -28.05 4.52
C TYR A 99 5.27 -27.69 3.37
N VAL A 100 6.53 -28.12 3.40
CA VAL A 100 7.49 -27.91 2.30
C VAL A 100 6.97 -28.53 0.99
N ARG A 101 6.42 -29.75 1.04
CA ARG A 101 5.77 -30.36 -0.14
C ARG A 101 4.58 -29.53 -0.63
N LYS A 102 3.78 -28.98 0.28
CA LYS A 102 2.63 -28.13 -0.06
C LYS A 102 3.08 -26.82 -0.72
N GLU A 103 4.09 -26.15 -0.18
CA GLU A 103 4.65 -24.94 -0.80
C GLU A 103 5.20 -25.23 -2.19
N GLN A 104 5.89 -26.36 -2.39
CA GLN A 104 6.37 -26.78 -3.70
C GLN A 104 5.21 -27.02 -4.67
N GLU A 105 4.11 -27.64 -4.23
CA GLU A 105 2.92 -27.86 -5.05
C GLU A 105 2.32 -26.53 -5.57
N TYR A 106 2.23 -25.51 -4.71
CA TYR A 106 1.77 -24.19 -5.11
C TYR A 106 2.78 -23.44 -5.98
N LEU A 107 4.08 -23.61 -5.73
CA LEU A 107 5.12 -23.04 -6.57
C LEU A 107 5.03 -23.61 -8.00
N ASP A 108 4.88 -24.93 -8.12
CA ASP A 108 4.72 -25.61 -9.40
C ASP A 108 3.43 -25.16 -10.11
N LEU A 109 2.34 -24.95 -9.37
CA LEU A 109 1.12 -24.34 -9.91
C LEU A 109 1.35 -22.91 -10.40
N GLY A 110 2.02 -22.07 -9.62
CA GLY A 110 2.38 -20.69 -10.00
C GLY A 110 3.26 -20.65 -11.26
N LEU A 111 4.25 -21.54 -11.35
CA LEU A 111 5.08 -21.70 -12.55
C LEU A 111 4.26 -22.17 -13.75
N ARG A 112 3.31 -23.10 -13.57
CA ARG A 112 2.37 -23.50 -14.64
C ARG A 112 1.54 -22.31 -15.12
N LEU A 113 1.01 -21.49 -14.22
CA LEU A 113 0.24 -20.29 -14.57
C LEU A 113 1.05 -19.30 -15.43
N VAL A 114 2.35 -19.14 -15.12
CA VAL A 114 3.24 -18.26 -15.90
C VAL A 114 3.65 -18.87 -17.24
N THR A 115 3.93 -20.18 -17.28
CA THR A 115 4.52 -20.86 -18.45
C THR A 115 3.51 -21.42 -19.44
N GLN A 116 2.28 -21.73 -19.02
CA GLN A 116 1.22 -22.20 -19.92
C GLN A 116 0.75 -21.13 -20.90
N VAL A 117 1.07 -19.86 -20.65
CA VAL A 117 0.97 -18.78 -21.64
C VAL A 117 2.10 -18.93 -22.67
N ARG A 118 2.02 -19.95 -23.51
CA ARG A 118 2.91 -20.06 -24.67
C ARG A 118 2.48 -19.03 -25.71
N LEU A 119 3.32 -18.03 -25.95
CA LEU A 119 3.14 -17.03 -27.01
C LEU A 119 2.96 -17.76 -28.34
N ARG A 120 1.73 -17.81 -28.87
CA ARG A 120 1.50 -18.30 -30.22
C ARG A 120 1.91 -17.21 -31.19
N GLN A 121 2.90 -17.52 -32.02
CA GLN A 121 3.30 -16.65 -33.12
C GLN A 121 2.67 -17.19 -34.40
N GLN A 122 1.88 -16.35 -35.06
CA GLN A 122 1.33 -16.66 -36.37
C GLN A 122 1.69 -15.54 -37.34
N ALA A 123 2.40 -15.92 -38.40
CA ALA A 123 2.63 -15.04 -39.54
C ALA A 123 1.47 -15.21 -40.53
N VAL A 124 0.73 -14.14 -40.81
CA VAL A 124 -0.31 -14.10 -41.84
C VAL A 124 0.15 -13.16 -42.94
N ILE A 125 0.30 -13.69 -44.15
CA ILE A 125 0.75 -12.93 -45.31
C ILE A 125 -0.46 -12.55 -46.15
N ASP A 126 -0.78 -11.25 -46.20
CA ASP A 126 -1.78 -10.68 -47.09
C ASP A 126 -1.09 -10.13 -48.35
N ARG A 127 -0.98 -11.01 -49.34
CA ARG A 127 -0.35 -10.69 -50.63
C ARG A 127 -1.11 -9.63 -51.43
N GLN A 128 -2.42 -9.47 -51.21
CA GLN A 128 -3.25 -8.50 -51.96
C GLN A 128 -3.03 -7.08 -51.48
N ASN A 129 -2.82 -6.90 -50.16
CA ASN A 129 -2.58 -5.58 -49.57
C ASN A 129 -1.09 -5.28 -49.35
N GLY A 130 -0.19 -6.19 -49.74
CA GLY A 130 1.25 -6.04 -49.57
C GLY A 130 1.66 -6.00 -48.10
N ARG A 131 1.00 -6.77 -47.24
CA ARG A 131 1.22 -6.73 -45.78
C ARG A 131 1.50 -8.11 -45.22
N SER A 132 2.49 -8.21 -44.34
CA SER A 132 2.70 -9.36 -43.48
C SER A 132 2.36 -8.96 -42.04
N TYR A 133 1.50 -9.75 -41.41
CA TYR A 133 1.08 -9.58 -40.03
C TYR A 133 1.80 -10.63 -39.19
N LEU A 134 2.64 -10.20 -38.26
CA LEU A 134 3.16 -11.07 -37.20
C LEU A 134 2.26 -10.87 -35.98
N ILE A 135 1.36 -11.83 -35.77
CA ILE A 135 0.43 -11.83 -34.64
C ILE A 135 1.10 -12.60 -33.51
N GLN A 136 1.29 -11.93 -32.37
CA GLN A 136 1.85 -12.49 -31.14
C GLN A 136 0.88 -12.27 -29.99
N ASP A 137 0.91 -13.13 -28.98
CA ASP A 137 0.19 -12.84 -27.74
C ASP A 137 0.78 -11.61 -27.04
N ASN A 138 -0.07 -10.85 -26.35
CA ASN A 138 0.33 -9.58 -25.74
C ASN A 138 1.42 -9.79 -24.67
N PRO A 139 2.57 -9.07 -24.72
CA PRO A 139 3.67 -9.26 -23.77
C PRO A 139 3.32 -8.89 -22.32
N LEU A 140 2.18 -8.22 -22.09
CA LEU A 140 1.66 -7.95 -20.75
C LEU A 140 1.06 -9.20 -20.08
N ILE A 141 0.59 -10.19 -20.84
CA ILE A 141 -0.02 -11.41 -20.28
C ILE A 141 0.94 -12.15 -19.33
N PRO A 142 2.18 -12.52 -19.73
CA PRO A 142 3.10 -13.19 -18.80
C PRO A 142 3.47 -12.33 -17.58
N ARG A 143 3.47 -11.00 -17.71
CA ARG A 143 3.69 -10.08 -16.58
C ARG A 143 2.51 -10.07 -15.60
N ILE A 144 1.28 -10.12 -16.12
CA ILE A 144 0.09 -10.22 -15.27
C ILE A 144 0.06 -11.57 -14.56
N MET A 145 0.35 -12.67 -15.28
CA MET A 145 0.38 -14.00 -14.68
C MET A 145 1.47 -14.15 -13.62
N SER A 146 2.62 -13.49 -13.77
CA SER A 146 3.67 -13.51 -12.74
C SER A 146 3.26 -12.76 -11.48
N VAL A 147 2.53 -11.65 -11.60
CA VAL A 147 1.92 -10.95 -10.46
C VAL A 147 0.92 -11.86 -9.74
N ILE A 148 0.01 -12.51 -10.48
CA ILE A 148 -0.96 -13.46 -9.90
C ILE A 148 -0.25 -14.62 -9.19
N ALA A 149 0.78 -15.21 -9.79
CA ALA A 149 1.55 -16.29 -9.18
C ALA A 149 2.29 -15.85 -7.91
N SER A 150 2.87 -14.65 -7.91
CA SER A 150 3.52 -14.07 -6.73
C SER A 150 2.53 -13.83 -5.60
N GLU A 151 1.36 -13.26 -5.91
CA GLU A 151 0.29 -13.02 -4.95
C GLU A 151 -0.30 -14.32 -4.40
N LEU A 152 -0.41 -15.37 -5.23
CA LEU A 152 -0.80 -16.71 -4.79
C LEU A 152 0.18 -17.25 -3.75
N MET A 153 1.48 -17.16 -3.99
CA MET A 153 2.49 -17.61 -3.01
C MET A 153 2.46 -16.79 -1.72
N SER A 154 2.24 -15.48 -1.83
CA SER A 154 2.03 -14.60 -0.69
C SER A 154 0.78 -14.97 0.12
N TRP A 155 -0.30 -15.37 -0.56
CA TRP A 155 -1.51 -15.87 0.08
C TRP A 155 -1.28 -17.20 0.78
N VAL A 156 -0.61 -18.16 0.12
CA VAL A 156 -0.25 -19.49 0.68
C VAL A 156 0.49 -19.36 2.00
N ARG A 157 1.53 -18.51 2.06
CA ARG A 157 2.34 -18.30 3.27
C ARG A 157 1.58 -17.65 4.43
N ARG A 158 0.44 -17.01 4.15
CA ARG A 158 -0.44 -16.40 5.16
C ARG A 158 -1.52 -17.35 5.66
N ARG A 159 -1.70 -18.52 5.04
CA ARG A 159 -2.73 -19.47 5.46
C ARG A 159 -2.30 -20.18 6.75
N PRO A 160 -3.24 -20.38 7.70
CA PRO A 160 -3.03 -21.31 8.79
C PRO A 160 -2.66 -22.68 8.24
N VAL A 161 -1.56 -23.27 8.71
CA VAL A 161 -1.12 -24.59 8.26
C VAL A 161 -1.89 -25.66 9.04
N ASP A 162 -3.14 -25.89 8.67
CA ASP A 162 -3.94 -26.98 9.23
C ASP A 162 -3.93 -28.23 8.33
N GLN A 163 -4.46 -29.33 8.84
CA GLN A 163 -4.53 -30.59 8.08
C GLN A 163 -5.36 -30.44 6.80
N ALA A 164 -6.38 -29.58 6.80
CA ALA A 164 -7.21 -29.35 5.62
C ALA A 164 -6.40 -28.64 4.52
N PHE A 165 -5.58 -27.65 4.87
CA PHE A 165 -4.66 -26.97 3.98
C PHE A 165 -3.58 -27.93 3.45
N LEU A 166 -2.95 -28.72 4.33
CA LEU A 166 -1.89 -29.66 3.95
C LEU A 166 -2.39 -30.79 3.02
N THR A 167 -3.65 -31.18 3.10
CA THR A 167 -4.22 -32.25 2.27
C THR A 167 -4.93 -31.74 1.01
N ARG A 168 -5.40 -30.48 1.01
CA ARG A 168 -6.08 -29.87 -0.14
C ARG A 168 -5.14 -29.65 -1.31
N ARG A 169 -5.61 -29.96 -2.53
CA ARG A 169 -4.86 -29.72 -3.77
C ARG A 169 -4.65 -28.23 -4.03
N ALA A 170 -3.50 -27.86 -4.57
CA ALA A 170 -3.17 -26.47 -4.89
C ALA A 170 -4.16 -25.82 -5.86
N GLU A 171 -4.73 -26.59 -6.79
CA GLU A 171 -5.77 -26.09 -7.71
C GLU A 171 -7.04 -25.63 -6.99
N SER A 172 -7.45 -26.36 -5.93
CA SER A 172 -8.59 -25.95 -5.11
C SER A 172 -8.26 -24.69 -4.30
N GLY A 173 -7.03 -24.59 -3.79
CA GLY A 173 -6.58 -23.38 -3.10
C GLY A 173 -6.47 -22.16 -4.01
N LEU A 174 -6.15 -22.32 -5.30
CA LEU A 174 -6.22 -21.23 -6.28
C LEU A 174 -7.64 -20.69 -6.42
N ALA A 175 -8.66 -21.56 -6.37
CA ALA A 175 -10.06 -21.12 -6.42
C ALA A 175 -10.44 -20.31 -5.16
N ASP A 176 -10.02 -20.77 -3.97
CA ASP A 176 -10.22 -20.03 -2.72
C ASP A 176 -9.51 -18.67 -2.76
N PHE A 177 -8.25 -18.64 -3.20
CA PHE A 177 -7.48 -17.42 -3.39
C PHE A 177 -8.21 -16.42 -4.30
N LEU A 178 -8.71 -16.86 -5.45
CA LEU A 178 -9.45 -15.99 -6.38
C LEU A 178 -10.80 -15.55 -5.82
N ALA A 179 -11.46 -16.37 -5.00
CA ALA A 179 -12.70 -15.99 -4.33
C ALA A 179 -12.47 -14.91 -3.24
N GLU A 180 -11.35 -15.01 -2.52
CA GLU A 180 -10.93 -14.03 -1.49
C GLU A 180 -10.32 -12.75 -2.11
N ARG A 181 -9.80 -12.83 -3.35
CA ARG A 181 -9.08 -11.74 -4.04
C ARG A 181 -9.76 -11.34 -5.36
N PRO A 182 -10.84 -10.55 -5.32
CA PRO A 182 -11.56 -10.11 -6.54
C PRO A 182 -10.68 -9.25 -7.47
N ASP A 183 -9.66 -8.57 -6.93
CA ASP A 183 -8.63 -7.87 -7.68
C ASP A 183 -7.82 -8.81 -8.58
N MET A 184 -7.49 -10.00 -8.10
CA MET A 184 -6.76 -11.02 -8.86
C MET A 184 -7.63 -11.64 -9.96
N VAL A 185 -8.94 -11.78 -9.73
CA VAL A 185 -9.91 -12.18 -10.76
C VAL A 185 -9.98 -11.14 -11.88
N ALA A 186 -9.96 -9.86 -11.55
CA ALA A 186 -9.94 -8.78 -12.53
C ALA A 186 -8.65 -8.82 -13.38
N LEU A 187 -7.48 -9.05 -12.76
CA LEU A 187 -6.21 -9.23 -13.48
C LEU A 187 -6.25 -10.44 -14.42
N LEU A 188 -6.79 -11.58 -13.97
CA LEU A 188 -6.91 -12.77 -14.80
C LEU A 188 -7.82 -12.52 -16.01
N ARG A 189 -8.94 -11.83 -15.82
CA ARG A 189 -9.84 -11.42 -16.93
C ARG A 189 -9.16 -10.43 -17.87
N LEU A 190 -8.37 -9.49 -17.34
CA LEU A 190 -7.58 -8.59 -18.17
C LEU A 190 -6.62 -9.39 -19.06
N ALA A 191 -5.85 -10.31 -18.49
CA ALA A 191 -4.96 -11.19 -19.24
C ALA A 191 -5.68 -11.97 -20.35
N GLN A 192 -6.90 -12.46 -20.09
CA GLN A 192 -7.73 -13.18 -21.06
C GLN A 192 -8.35 -12.30 -22.16
N THR A 193 -8.45 -10.98 -21.93
CA THR A 193 -9.12 -10.04 -22.85
C THR A 193 -8.16 -9.11 -23.57
N LEU A 194 -6.87 -9.13 -23.24
CA LEU A 194 -5.86 -8.35 -23.93
C LEU A 194 -5.79 -8.77 -25.40
N PRO A 195 -5.86 -7.82 -26.34
CA PRO A 195 -5.72 -8.12 -27.75
C PRO A 195 -4.31 -8.61 -28.04
N ALA A 196 -4.18 -9.51 -29.01
CA ALA A 196 -2.89 -9.91 -29.57
C ALA A 196 -2.10 -8.68 -30.02
N ASP A 197 -0.79 -8.73 -29.83
CA ASP A 197 0.12 -7.76 -30.41
C ASP A 197 0.31 -8.09 -31.90
N VAL A 198 0.21 -7.07 -32.75
CA VAL A 198 0.24 -7.25 -34.21
C VAL A 198 1.26 -6.31 -34.80
N GLU A 199 2.38 -6.87 -35.22
CA GLU A 199 3.36 -6.14 -36.01
C GLU A 199 2.99 -6.25 -37.50
N ILE A 200 2.95 -5.11 -38.18
CA ILE A 200 2.63 -5.03 -39.61
C ILE A 200 3.91 -4.64 -40.35
N SER A 201 4.36 -5.49 -41.27
CA SER A 201 5.44 -5.18 -42.20
C SER A 201 4.91 -5.11 -43.63
N GLU A 202 5.52 -4.25 -44.45
CA GLU A 202 5.19 -4.16 -45.87
C GLU A 202 5.99 -5.19 -46.66
N ILE A 203 5.32 -5.87 -47.58
CA ILE A 203 5.92 -6.81 -48.52
C ILE A 203 5.59 -6.37 -49.95
N PRO A 204 6.49 -6.58 -50.92
CA PRO A 204 6.23 -6.25 -52.31
C PRO A 204 5.02 -7.04 -52.83
N ILE A 205 4.12 -6.34 -53.54
CA ILE A 205 2.94 -6.94 -54.18
C ILE A 205 3.40 -7.52 -55.52
N GLU A 206 3.53 -8.84 -55.58
CA GLU A 206 3.76 -9.55 -56.86
C GLU A 206 2.42 -9.76 -57.56
N ARG A 207 2.15 -8.98 -58.61
CA ARG A 207 0.95 -9.15 -59.44
C ARG A 207 1.18 -10.27 -60.46
N PRO A 208 0.23 -11.18 -60.67
CA PRO A 208 0.32 -12.14 -61.76
C PRO A 208 0.32 -11.41 -63.11
N ALA A 209 1.22 -11.76 -64.03
CA ALA A 209 1.39 -11.08 -65.33
C ALA A 209 0.09 -11.00 -66.17
N VAL A 210 -0.82 -11.97 -66.01
CA VAL A 210 -2.12 -11.99 -66.68
C VAL A 210 -3.05 -10.88 -66.16
N VAL A 211 -2.97 -10.54 -64.88
CA VAL A 211 -3.77 -9.48 -64.24
C VAL A 211 -3.34 -8.12 -64.77
N GLU A 212 -2.03 -7.86 -64.79
CA GLU A 212 -1.47 -6.62 -65.34
C GLU A 212 -1.82 -6.42 -66.82
N ALA A 213 -1.80 -7.51 -67.61
CA ALA A 213 -2.15 -7.45 -69.03
C ALA A 213 -3.63 -7.11 -69.27
N VAL A 214 -4.54 -7.62 -68.44
CA VAL A 214 -5.98 -7.33 -68.55
C VAL A 214 -6.30 -5.91 -68.05
N GLU A 215 -5.68 -5.46 -66.96
CA GLU A 215 -5.79 -4.09 -66.44
C GLU A 215 -5.36 -3.07 -67.51
N LEU A 216 -4.22 -3.30 -68.16
CA LEU A 216 -3.72 -2.48 -69.25
C LEU A 216 -4.69 -2.44 -70.45
N ALA A 217 -5.25 -3.59 -70.84
CA ALA A 217 -6.19 -3.67 -71.95
C ALA A 217 -7.49 -2.88 -71.68
N ILE A 218 -8.01 -2.91 -70.44
CA ILE A 218 -9.19 -2.14 -70.02
C ILE A 218 -8.88 -0.65 -69.95
N GLY A 219 -7.68 -0.28 -69.45
CA GLY A 219 -7.20 1.11 -69.39
C GLY A 219 -7.07 1.79 -70.75
N LEU A 220 -6.88 1.02 -71.83
CA LEU A 220 -6.77 1.53 -73.21
C LEU A 220 -8.12 1.80 -73.88
N VAL A 221 -9.24 1.39 -73.29
CA VAL A 221 -10.59 1.66 -73.85
C VAL A 221 -11.00 3.10 -73.48
N PRO A 222 -11.19 4.01 -74.44
CA PRO A 222 -11.58 5.40 -74.14
C PRO A 222 -12.88 5.45 -73.32
N VAL A 223 -12.98 6.40 -72.39
CA VAL A 223 -14.09 6.57 -71.42
C VAL A 223 -14.13 5.48 -70.35
N VAL A 224 -14.10 4.19 -70.71
CA VAL A 224 -14.10 3.08 -69.73
C VAL A 224 -12.83 3.08 -68.89
N GLY A 225 -11.66 3.21 -69.51
CA GLY A 225 -10.37 3.30 -68.83
C GLY A 225 -10.29 4.51 -67.87
N ASN A 226 -10.90 5.64 -68.23
CA ASN A 226 -10.93 6.83 -67.37
C ASN A 226 -11.85 6.64 -66.15
N VAL A 227 -12.99 5.96 -66.32
CA VAL A 227 -13.91 5.65 -65.21
C VAL A 227 -13.28 4.62 -64.27
N VAL A 228 -12.60 3.60 -64.81
CA VAL A 228 -11.87 2.59 -64.04
C VAL A 228 -10.71 3.24 -63.28
N ALA A 229 -9.84 4.00 -63.95
CA ALA A 229 -8.74 4.71 -63.30
C ALA A 229 -9.20 5.70 -62.21
N ALA A 230 -10.35 6.37 -62.42
CA ALA A 230 -10.94 7.26 -61.42
C ALA A 230 -11.43 6.48 -60.19
N TYR A 231 -12.11 5.36 -60.43
CA TYR A 231 -12.58 4.47 -59.38
C TYR A 231 -11.43 3.82 -58.62
N GLU A 232 -10.36 3.39 -59.30
CA GLU A 232 -9.17 2.76 -58.72
C GLU A 232 -8.32 3.77 -57.93
N ALA A 233 -8.12 4.99 -58.46
CA ALA A 233 -7.45 6.06 -57.73
C ALA A 233 -8.22 6.46 -56.46
N TYR A 234 -9.55 6.52 -56.55
CA TYR A 234 -10.46 6.82 -55.44
C TYR A 234 -10.46 5.70 -54.39
N SER A 235 -10.70 4.45 -54.80
CA SER A 235 -10.78 3.29 -53.92
C SER A 235 -9.41 2.85 -53.38
N GLY A 236 -8.32 3.24 -54.05
CA GLY A 236 -6.95 2.85 -53.73
C GLY A 236 -6.66 1.38 -54.02
N ARG A 237 -7.48 0.73 -54.85
CA ARG A 237 -7.33 -0.66 -55.28
C ARG A 237 -7.53 -0.76 -56.78
N ASP A 238 -6.85 -1.70 -57.42
CA ASP A 238 -7.10 -2.04 -58.82
C ASP A 238 -8.41 -2.81 -58.99
N LEU A 239 -8.82 -3.04 -60.25
CA LEU A 239 -10.03 -3.77 -60.64
C LEU A 239 -10.09 -5.20 -60.05
N PHE A 240 -8.95 -5.76 -59.65
CA PHE A 240 -8.80 -7.10 -59.12
C PHE A 240 -8.62 -7.13 -57.60
N GLY A 241 -8.67 -5.97 -56.95
CA GLY A 241 -8.64 -5.80 -55.50
C GLY A 241 -7.25 -5.65 -54.89
N TYR A 242 -6.18 -5.59 -55.67
CA TYR A 242 -4.83 -5.33 -55.16
C TYR A 242 -4.67 -3.87 -54.76
N ARG A 243 -3.95 -3.62 -53.67
CA ARG A 243 -3.74 -2.26 -53.18
C ARG A 243 -2.76 -1.50 -54.08
N LEU A 244 -3.17 -0.32 -54.51
CA LEU A 244 -2.33 0.60 -55.27
C LEU A 244 -1.45 1.43 -54.34
N SER A 245 -0.18 1.60 -54.69
CA SER A 245 0.75 2.51 -54.01
C SER A 245 0.33 3.97 -54.20
N ASP A 246 0.81 4.85 -53.31
CA ASP A 246 0.49 6.29 -53.40
C ASP A 246 0.99 6.91 -54.72
N VAL A 247 2.05 6.35 -55.31
CA VAL A 247 2.56 6.76 -56.64
C VAL A 247 1.61 6.32 -57.74
N GLU A 248 1.17 5.06 -57.75
CA GLU A 248 0.22 4.55 -58.75
C GLU A 248 -1.13 5.27 -58.67
N ARG A 249 -1.65 5.51 -57.46
CA ARG A 249 -2.85 6.32 -57.25
C ARG A 249 -2.67 7.75 -57.72
N GLY A 250 -1.49 8.32 -57.49
CA GLY A 250 -1.13 9.65 -58.00
C GLY A 250 -1.11 9.71 -59.52
N VAL A 251 -0.57 8.69 -60.18
CA VAL A 251 -0.55 8.57 -61.65
C VAL A 251 -1.95 8.36 -62.22
N LEU A 252 -2.77 7.48 -61.64
CA LEU A 252 -4.15 7.25 -62.05
C LEU A 252 -5.04 8.49 -61.80
N ALA A 253 -4.88 9.17 -60.67
CA ALA A 253 -5.58 10.43 -60.42
C ALA A 253 -5.15 11.54 -61.40
N ALA A 254 -3.86 11.62 -61.73
CA ALA A 254 -3.34 12.60 -62.67
C ALA A 254 -3.83 12.36 -64.11
N THR A 255 -3.94 11.09 -64.54
CA THR A 255 -4.44 10.72 -65.88
C THR A 255 -5.93 11.00 -66.05
N VAL A 256 -6.73 10.88 -64.98
CA VAL A 256 -8.15 11.25 -64.97
C VAL A 256 -8.36 12.76 -64.96
N LEU A 257 -7.49 13.51 -64.26
CA LEU A 257 -7.64 14.95 -64.03
C LEU A 257 -7.08 15.85 -65.14
N LEU A 258 -6.36 15.31 -66.13
CA LEU A 258 -5.78 16.09 -67.24
C LEU A 258 -6.42 15.72 -68.59
N PRO A 259 -7.54 16.39 -68.95
CA PRO A 259 -7.47 17.39 -70.03
C PRO A 259 -7.61 18.86 -69.59
N LEU A 260 -7.64 19.15 -68.29
CA LEU A 260 -7.76 20.54 -67.78
C LEU A 260 -6.83 20.75 -66.58
N ALA A 261 -5.63 21.24 -66.88
CA ALA A 261 -4.66 21.63 -65.87
C ALA A 261 -5.13 22.85 -65.06
N GLY A 262 -4.83 22.82 -63.77
CA GLY A 262 -4.41 24.02 -63.05
C GLY A 262 -5.50 24.73 -62.24
N ARG A 263 -5.47 24.52 -60.91
CA ARG A 263 -5.19 25.56 -59.89
C ARG A 263 -5.45 25.03 -58.47
N LEU A 264 -4.47 25.29 -57.59
CA LEU A 264 -4.54 25.48 -56.12
C LEU A 264 -4.80 24.21 -55.27
N VAL A 265 -3.84 23.61 -54.53
CA VAL A 265 -2.76 24.03 -53.60
C VAL A 265 -3.24 24.48 -52.20
N LYS A 266 -2.68 23.78 -51.19
CA LYS A 266 -2.64 23.96 -49.71
C LYS A 266 -3.84 23.37 -48.97
N GLY A 267 -3.71 22.39 -48.06
CA GLY A 267 -2.67 22.06 -47.06
C GLY A 267 -3.42 21.88 -45.72
N GLY A 268 -3.12 21.03 -44.73
CA GLY A 268 -2.16 19.96 -44.48
C GLY A 268 -2.61 19.27 -43.15
N ARG A 269 -2.22 17.99 -42.97
CA ARG A 269 -1.72 17.31 -41.75
C ARG A 269 -2.07 17.92 -40.35
N VAL A 270 -2.42 17.19 -39.27
CA VAL A 270 -1.80 15.96 -38.71
C VAL A 270 -2.52 15.49 -37.41
N LEU A 271 -2.70 14.17 -37.30
CA LEU A 271 -2.55 13.18 -36.17
C LEU A 271 -3.36 13.17 -34.84
N TYR A 272 -3.86 11.95 -34.55
CA TYR A 272 -3.74 11.10 -33.34
C TYR A 272 -4.04 11.70 -31.95
N THR A 273 -4.90 11.09 -31.12
CA THR A 273 -4.67 9.78 -30.48
C THR A 273 -5.92 9.33 -29.71
N GLU A 274 -6.54 8.21 -30.08
CA GLU A 274 -7.42 7.43 -29.16
C GLU A 274 -6.86 6.01 -28.90
N ALA A 275 -6.04 5.50 -29.81
CA ALA A 275 -5.50 4.14 -29.73
C ALA A 275 -4.40 3.93 -28.66
N ARG A 276 -3.93 4.97 -27.98
CA ARG A 276 -2.88 4.85 -26.94
C ARG A 276 -3.41 4.80 -25.51
N LEU A 277 -4.69 5.14 -25.29
CA LEU A 277 -5.32 5.07 -23.97
C LEU A 277 -6.02 3.73 -23.72
N VAL A 278 -6.43 3.04 -24.78
CA VAL A 278 -7.05 1.70 -24.69
C VAL A 278 -6.00 0.61 -24.40
N ALA A 279 -4.74 0.82 -24.79
CA ALA A 279 -3.66 -0.15 -24.61
C ALA A 279 -3.08 -0.23 -23.19
N LEU A 280 -3.36 0.75 -22.31
CA LEU A 280 -2.81 0.77 -20.94
C LEU A 280 -3.80 0.27 -19.87
N TYR A 281 -5.11 0.33 -20.09
CA TYR A 281 -6.09 0.08 -19.01
C TYR A 281 -7.40 -0.57 -19.51
N GLY A 282 -7.35 -1.87 -19.84
CA GLY A 282 -8.53 -2.64 -20.29
C GLY A 282 -9.83 -2.43 -19.48
N ARG A 283 -10.94 -2.85 -20.08
CA ARG A 283 -12.35 -2.38 -19.95
C ARG A 283 -13.02 -2.19 -18.57
N ASP A 284 -12.38 -2.49 -17.43
CA ASP A 284 -12.94 -2.24 -16.09
C ASP A 284 -12.28 -1.09 -15.31
N ALA A 285 -11.18 -0.52 -15.82
CA ALA A 285 -10.61 0.73 -15.29
C ALA A 285 -11.60 1.90 -15.34
N ALA A 286 -12.49 1.90 -16.33
CA ALA A 286 -13.55 2.89 -16.43
C ALA A 286 -14.55 2.79 -15.26
N GLN A 287 -14.84 1.61 -14.70
CA GLN A 287 -15.78 1.48 -13.57
C GLN A 287 -15.14 1.88 -12.23
N TRP A 288 -13.87 1.50 -12.00
CA TRP A 288 -13.14 1.89 -10.78
C TRP A 288 -12.73 3.35 -10.77
N SER A 289 -12.24 3.88 -11.89
CA SER A 289 -12.05 5.32 -12.07
C SER A 289 -13.40 6.04 -11.91
N ARG A 290 -14.52 5.51 -12.41
CA ARG A 290 -15.86 6.08 -12.15
C ARG A 290 -16.25 6.03 -10.67
N ALA A 291 -15.92 4.98 -9.91
CA ALA A 291 -16.25 4.87 -8.49
C ALA A 291 -15.39 5.79 -7.60
N VAL A 292 -14.08 5.88 -7.87
CA VAL A 292 -13.14 6.78 -7.17
C VAL A 292 -13.39 8.23 -7.57
N THR A 293 -13.61 8.50 -8.86
CA THR A 293 -14.02 9.83 -9.32
C THR A 293 -15.43 10.16 -8.85
N ALA A 294 -16.34 9.19 -8.69
CA ALA A 294 -17.64 9.42 -8.05
C ALA A 294 -17.46 9.75 -6.57
N GLY A 295 -16.61 9.06 -5.81
CA GLY A 295 -16.25 9.41 -4.43
C GLY A 295 -15.68 10.84 -4.30
N GLY A 296 -14.75 11.20 -5.19
CA GLY A 296 -14.22 12.56 -5.28
C GLY A 296 -15.28 13.61 -5.65
N ARG A 297 -16.18 13.30 -6.61
CA ARG A 297 -17.30 14.17 -7.04
C ARG A 297 -18.38 14.31 -5.95
N LEU A 298 -18.63 13.26 -5.17
CA LEU A 298 -19.56 13.23 -4.04
C LEU A 298 -19.08 14.15 -2.91
N SER A 299 -17.77 14.18 -2.63
CA SER A 299 -17.19 15.10 -1.64
C SER A 299 -17.25 16.57 -2.09
N ALA A 300 -16.96 16.85 -3.36
CA ALA A 300 -16.93 18.20 -3.93
C ALA A 300 -18.32 18.81 -4.14
N ASN A 301 -19.36 17.97 -4.27
CA ASN A 301 -20.74 18.39 -4.49
C ASN A 301 -21.65 18.00 -3.32
N SER A 302 -21.14 18.03 -2.08
CA SER A 302 -21.88 17.67 -0.85
C SER A 302 -23.32 18.22 -0.77
N PRO A 303 -23.61 19.48 -1.18
CA PRO A 303 -25.00 19.98 -1.20
C PRO A 303 -25.91 19.25 -2.21
N ALA A 304 -25.40 18.88 -3.39
CA ALA A 304 -26.16 18.15 -4.40
C ALA A 304 -26.39 16.68 -4.00
N VAL A 305 -25.42 16.08 -3.29
CA VAL A 305 -25.54 14.73 -2.72
C VAL A 305 -26.62 14.68 -1.64
N ARG A 306 -26.65 15.66 -0.73
CA ARG A 306 -27.70 15.74 0.31
C ARG A 306 -29.11 15.85 -0.29
N VAL A 307 -29.27 16.54 -1.42
CA VAL A 307 -30.56 16.65 -2.12
C VAL A 307 -30.98 15.30 -2.74
N VAL A 308 -30.01 14.51 -3.25
CA VAL A 308 -30.27 13.16 -3.76
C VAL A 308 -30.55 12.17 -2.63
N GLU A 309 -29.83 12.26 -1.51
CA GLU A 309 -30.07 11.47 -0.29
C GLU A 309 -31.43 11.79 0.34
N GLN A 310 -31.84 13.06 0.38
CA GLN A 310 -33.17 13.46 0.85
C GLN A 310 -34.28 12.88 -0.04
N ALA A 311 -34.07 12.84 -1.36
CA ALA A 311 -34.99 12.19 -2.30
C ALA A 311 -35.04 10.66 -2.12
N GLU A 312 -33.90 10.03 -1.82
CA GLU A 312 -33.81 8.60 -1.51
C GLU A 312 -34.50 8.27 -0.18
N VAL A 313 -34.29 9.06 0.86
CA VAL A 313 -34.96 8.91 2.16
C VAL A 313 -36.46 9.09 2.01
N ALA A 314 -36.93 10.10 1.29
CA ALA A 314 -38.35 10.29 0.98
C ALA A 314 -38.93 9.10 0.18
N LEU A 315 -38.20 8.57 -0.80
CA LEU A 315 -38.63 7.38 -1.54
C LEU A 315 -38.67 6.13 -0.65
N ARG A 316 -37.74 6.00 0.29
CA ARG A 316 -37.62 4.83 1.18
C ARG A 316 -38.70 4.84 2.26
N VAL A 317 -38.95 6.00 2.86
CA VAL A 317 -39.90 6.21 3.98
C VAL A 317 -41.32 6.41 3.46
N ASP A 318 -41.53 7.35 2.54
CA ASP A 318 -42.87 7.75 2.09
C ASP A 318 -43.34 6.99 0.83
N LYS A 319 -42.47 6.12 0.28
CA LYS A 319 -42.69 5.34 -0.97
C LYS A 319 -43.02 6.20 -2.19
N LYS A 320 -42.88 7.53 -2.08
CA LYS A 320 -43.21 8.52 -3.09
C LYS A 320 -42.24 9.69 -2.96
N ILE A 321 -41.87 10.30 -4.09
CA ILE A 321 -41.04 11.51 -4.10
C ILE A 321 -41.94 12.68 -4.46
N GLY A 322 -42.01 13.68 -3.58
CA GLY A 322 -42.75 14.92 -3.86
C GLY A 322 -42.18 15.65 -5.09
N THR A 323 -43.04 16.28 -5.89
CA THR A 323 -42.66 16.95 -7.15
C THR A 323 -41.57 18.02 -6.99
N ALA A 324 -41.50 18.68 -5.83
CA ALA A 324 -40.43 19.63 -5.50
C ALA A 324 -39.07 18.92 -5.30
N VAL A 325 -39.04 17.88 -4.46
CA VAL A 325 -37.84 17.07 -4.18
C VAL A 325 -37.35 16.35 -5.44
N ALA A 326 -38.27 15.84 -6.26
CA ALA A 326 -37.93 15.22 -7.54
C ALA A 326 -37.27 16.20 -8.52
N ARG A 327 -37.76 17.45 -8.59
CA ARG A 327 -37.16 18.49 -9.43
C ARG A 327 -35.80 18.94 -8.91
N GLU A 328 -35.64 19.08 -7.60
CA GLU A 328 -34.34 19.43 -7.00
C GLU A 328 -33.32 18.32 -7.19
N ALA A 329 -33.70 17.06 -6.95
CA ALA A 329 -32.85 15.89 -7.20
C ALA A 329 -32.48 15.78 -8.69
N ALA A 330 -33.44 15.97 -9.61
CA ALA A 330 -33.17 15.95 -11.05
C ALA A 330 -32.25 17.09 -11.51
N ARG A 331 -32.26 18.25 -10.83
CA ARG A 331 -31.33 19.36 -11.09
C ARG A 331 -29.95 19.14 -10.44
N ALA A 332 -29.90 18.41 -9.33
CA ALA A 332 -28.69 18.07 -8.60
C ALA A 332 -27.94 16.89 -9.27
N LEU A 333 -28.67 15.92 -9.84
CA LEU A 333 -28.11 14.70 -10.43
C LEU A 333 -27.03 14.99 -11.48
N PRO A 334 -27.19 15.93 -12.44
CA PRO A 334 -26.16 16.24 -13.42
C PRO A 334 -24.89 16.82 -12.77
N ARG A 335 -24.98 17.48 -11.61
CA ARG A 335 -23.81 17.99 -10.88
C ARG A 335 -23.07 16.87 -10.16
N VAL A 336 -23.79 15.87 -9.65
CA VAL A 336 -23.21 14.65 -9.06
C VAL A 336 -22.57 13.77 -10.15
N VAL A 337 -23.22 13.64 -11.31
CA VAL A 337 -22.81 12.75 -12.40
C VAL A 337 -21.76 13.38 -13.32
N ARG A 338 -21.89 14.67 -13.63
CA ARG A 338 -21.10 15.41 -14.65
C ARG A 338 -20.47 16.71 -14.15
N GLY A 339 -20.63 17.07 -12.87
CA GLY A 339 -19.95 18.24 -12.33
C GLY A 339 -18.44 18.12 -12.47
N PRO A 340 -17.70 19.23 -12.51
CA PRO A 340 -16.25 19.17 -12.43
C PRO A 340 -15.91 18.35 -11.19
N GLY A 341 -15.24 17.21 -11.39
CA GLY A 341 -14.50 16.62 -10.29
C GLY A 341 -13.52 17.67 -9.78
N VAL A 342 -13.16 17.61 -8.50
CA VAL A 342 -11.90 18.25 -8.07
C VAL A 342 -10.88 17.90 -9.14
N ALA A 343 -10.24 18.90 -9.73
CA ALA A 343 -9.44 18.77 -10.94
C ALA A 343 -8.64 17.45 -10.94
N ALA A 344 -8.69 16.70 -12.05
CA ALA A 344 -8.02 15.41 -12.25
C ALA A 344 -6.47 15.49 -12.19
N MET A 345 -5.91 16.56 -11.63
CA MET A 345 -4.57 16.62 -11.08
C MET A 345 -4.72 16.84 -9.57
N PRO A 346 -4.57 15.75 -8.78
CA PRO A 346 -3.22 15.35 -8.40
C PRO A 346 -2.90 13.85 -8.59
N GLU A 347 -3.83 12.99 -9.04
CA GLU A 347 -3.66 11.54 -8.89
C GLU A 347 -2.47 10.96 -9.69
N GLN A 348 -2.34 11.28 -10.98
CA GLN A 348 -1.23 10.75 -11.78
C GLN A 348 0.14 11.30 -11.35
N ALA A 349 0.23 12.59 -11.05
CA ALA A 349 1.47 13.19 -10.57
C ALA A 349 1.88 12.66 -9.19
N VAL A 350 0.92 12.44 -8.29
CA VAL A 350 1.12 11.77 -6.99
C VAL A 350 1.62 10.35 -7.22
N LEU A 351 0.96 9.58 -8.09
CA LEU A 351 1.34 8.20 -8.38
C LEU A 351 2.73 8.11 -9.03
N ASP A 352 3.07 9.01 -9.94
CA ASP A 352 4.38 9.02 -10.59
C ASP A 352 5.49 9.40 -9.61
N LEU A 353 5.28 10.44 -8.79
CA LEU A 353 6.20 10.79 -7.71
C LEU A 353 6.35 9.64 -6.71
N PHE A 354 5.25 8.96 -6.39
CA PHE A 354 5.29 7.82 -5.48
C PHE A 354 6.06 6.64 -6.07
N ARG A 355 5.85 6.29 -7.34
CA ARG A 355 6.65 5.24 -8.00
C ARG A 355 8.13 5.59 -8.02
N GLU A 356 8.48 6.86 -8.26
CA GLU A 356 9.86 7.33 -8.18
C GLU A 356 10.44 7.15 -6.77
N LEU A 357 9.70 7.58 -5.75
CA LEU A 357 10.10 7.48 -4.34
C LEU A 357 10.22 6.01 -3.89
N ALA A 358 9.26 5.15 -4.24
CA ALA A 358 9.28 3.72 -3.92
C ALA A 358 10.40 2.96 -4.66
N GLY A 359 10.72 3.38 -5.90
CA GLY A 359 11.87 2.86 -6.64
C GLY A 359 13.21 3.23 -6.00
N THR A 360 13.28 4.35 -5.28
CA THR A 360 14.48 4.80 -4.56
C THR A 360 14.54 4.26 -3.13
N HIS A 361 13.38 4.16 -2.47
CA HIS A 361 13.25 3.82 -1.05
C HIS A 361 12.28 2.65 -0.91
N ARG A 362 12.84 1.44 -0.77
CA ARG A 362 12.06 0.19 -0.68
C ARG A 362 10.98 0.19 0.41
N ALA A 363 11.22 0.87 1.53
CA ALA A 363 10.26 0.99 2.63
C ALA A 363 8.93 1.67 2.23
N LEU A 364 8.94 2.48 1.16
CA LEU A 364 7.72 3.12 0.65
C LEU A 364 6.95 2.22 -0.31
N ALA A 365 7.53 1.11 -0.80
CA ALA A 365 6.87 0.25 -1.78
C ALA A 365 5.62 -0.47 -1.23
N THR A 366 5.43 -0.48 0.09
CA THR A 366 4.26 -1.04 0.77
C THR A 366 3.13 -0.04 0.96
N LEU A 367 3.36 1.26 0.70
CA LEU A 367 2.32 2.28 0.86
C LEU A 367 1.35 2.26 -0.34
N ASP A 368 0.08 2.54 -0.05
CA ASP A 368 -0.96 2.64 -1.07
C ASP A 368 -1.34 4.11 -1.37
N GLY A 369 -2.20 4.32 -2.36
CA GLY A 369 -2.69 5.65 -2.73
C GLY A 369 -3.32 6.42 -1.55
N PRO A 370 -4.23 5.80 -0.78
CA PRO A 370 -4.78 6.41 0.43
C PRO A 370 -3.74 6.85 1.46
N ALA A 371 -2.72 6.04 1.76
CA ALA A 371 -1.62 6.41 2.64
C ALA A 371 -0.87 7.65 2.12
N MET A 372 -0.61 7.71 0.83
CA MET A 372 0.04 8.86 0.20
C MET A 372 -0.79 10.14 0.27
N LEU A 373 -2.11 10.04 0.14
CA LEU A 373 -3.00 11.18 0.32
C LEU A 373 -2.96 11.69 1.76
N ARG A 374 -3.02 10.81 2.76
CA ARG A 374 -2.90 11.20 4.18
C ARG A 374 -1.57 11.90 4.48
N ILE A 375 -0.47 11.44 3.87
CA ILE A 375 0.83 12.13 3.95
C ILE A 375 0.72 13.55 3.40
N LEU A 376 0.19 13.73 2.19
CA LEU A 376 0.09 15.04 1.55
C LEU A 376 -0.89 15.99 2.26
N GLU A 377 -1.94 15.46 2.88
CA GLU A 377 -2.95 16.23 3.63
C GLU A 377 -2.38 16.92 4.88
N LYS A 378 -1.22 16.49 5.40
CA LYS A 378 -0.49 17.22 6.45
C LYS A 378 0.02 18.59 6.01
N GLY A 379 0.03 18.85 4.72
CA GLY A 379 0.46 20.12 4.14
C GLY A 379 1.97 20.24 3.97
N PRO A 380 2.48 21.41 3.58
CA PRO A 380 3.85 21.56 3.10
C PRO A 380 4.92 21.64 4.22
N ASN A 381 4.55 21.42 5.48
CA ASN A 381 5.53 21.39 6.56
C ASN A 381 6.33 20.08 6.50
N VAL A 382 7.65 20.20 6.31
CA VAL A 382 8.56 19.05 6.14
C VAL A 382 8.56 18.14 7.37
N ASP A 383 8.51 18.70 8.58
CA ASP A 383 8.49 17.90 9.82
C ASP A 383 7.20 17.10 9.95
N HIS A 384 6.06 17.70 9.61
CA HIS A 384 4.77 17.00 9.60
C HIS A 384 4.73 15.89 8.54
N LEU A 385 5.27 16.15 7.35
CA LEU A 385 5.38 15.15 6.28
C LEU A 385 6.26 13.97 6.71
N LYS A 386 7.41 14.22 7.33
CA LYS A 386 8.28 13.13 7.84
C LYS A 386 7.59 12.28 8.90
N GLY A 387 6.87 12.93 9.83
CA GLY A 387 6.08 12.24 10.85
C GLY A 387 5.07 11.29 10.22
N GLN A 388 4.23 11.81 9.31
CA GLN A 388 3.20 10.98 8.67
C GLN A 388 3.80 9.87 7.80
N VAL A 389 4.91 10.10 7.10
CA VAL A 389 5.59 9.03 6.35
C VAL A 389 5.97 7.87 7.28
N LEU A 390 6.49 8.16 8.48
CA LEU A 390 6.82 7.11 9.44
C LEU A 390 5.59 6.37 9.96
N GLU A 391 4.50 7.09 10.25
CA GLU A 391 3.23 6.49 10.68
C GLU A 391 2.69 5.52 9.63
N GLU A 392 2.65 5.93 8.36
CA GLU A 392 2.13 5.09 7.27
C GLU A 392 3.02 3.87 7.01
N VAL A 393 4.36 4.05 7.06
CA VAL A 393 5.27 2.91 6.87
C VAL A 393 5.16 1.92 8.03
N LEU A 394 5.03 2.40 9.27
CA LEU A 394 4.76 1.56 10.43
C LEU A 394 3.48 0.75 10.25
N GLU A 395 2.37 1.42 9.90
CA GLU A 395 1.09 0.76 9.69
C GLU A 395 1.21 -0.34 8.64
N SER A 396 1.85 -0.03 7.50
CA SER A 396 2.09 -1.00 6.42
C SER A 396 2.96 -2.19 6.83
N GLN A 397 3.78 -2.04 7.87
CA GLN A 397 4.65 -3.09 8.39
C GLN A 397 3.95 -3.92 9.47
N VAL A 398 3.29 -3.27 10.44
CA VAL A 398 2.71 -3.93 11.62
C VAL A 398 1.40 -4.60 11.29
N VAL A 399 0.52 -3.98 10.49
CA VAL A 399 -0.81 -4.56 10.19
C VAL A 399 -0.70 -5.96 9.58
N PRO A 400 0.18 -6.23 8.59
CA PRO A 400 0.37 -7.59 8.08
C PRO A 400 0.85 -8.59 9.13
N TRP A 401 1.62 -8.16 10.14
CA TRP A 401 2.07 -9.05 11.22
C TRP A 401 0.88 -9.54 12.05
N LEU A 402 -0.15 -8.72 12.23
CA LEU A 402 -1.31 -9.08 13.06
C LEU A 402 -2.18 -10.18 12.46
N ALA A 403 -2.09 -10.38 11.14
CA ALA A 403 -2.71 -11.53 10.48
C ALA A 403 -1.99 -12.86 10.80
N GLN A 404 -0.77 -12.79 11.33
CA GLN A 404 0.07 -13.94 11.63
C GLN A 404 0.13 -14.18 13.13
N ARG A 405 0.11 -15.45 13.55
CA ARG A 405 0.34 -15.83 14.95
C ARG A 405 1.65 -15.26 15.49
N ALA A 406 2.70 -15.32 14.66
CA ALA A 406 4.01 -14.77 14.96
C ALA A 406 4.00 -13.27 15.27
N GLY A 407 3.09 -12.47 14.71
CA GLY A 407 3.06 -11.02 14.97
C GLY A 407 2.86 -10.67 16.44
N SER A 408 2.00 -11.42 17.15
CA SER A 408 1.81 -11.22 18.61
C SER A 408 3.08 -11.51 19.40
N PHE A 409 3.81 -12.58 19.03
CA PHE A 409 5.10 -12.92 19.61
C PHE A 409 6.18 -11.91 19.21
N ALA A 410 6.20 -11.42 17.98
CA ALA A 410 7.15 -10.43 17.49
C ALA A 410 7.09 -9.14 18.32
N LEU A 411 5.86 -8.70 18.64
CA LEU A 411 5.59 -7.54 19.50
C LEU A 411 5.72 -7.89 21.01
N GLY A 412 5.88 -9.16 21.36
CA GLY A 412 5.95 -9.63 22.75
C GLY A 412 4.67 -9.33 23.53
N LEU A 413 3.51 -9.51 22.88
CA LEU A 413 2.18 -9.27 23.44
C LEU A 413 1.50 -10.59 23.77
N ARG A 414 0.84 -10.64 24.94
CA ARG A 414 0.09 -11.80 25.39
C ARG A 414 -1.40 -11.57 25.15
N THR A 415 -1.94 -12.16 24.09
CA THR A 415 -3.35 -11.95 23.70
C THR A 415 -4.30 -12.98 24.31
N GLY A 416 -3.77 -14.14 24.71
CA GLY A 416 -4.58 -15.30 25.10
C GLY A 416 -5.34 -15.91 23.92
N GLY A 417 -4.81 -15.78 22.70
CA GLY A 417 -5.45 -16.28 21.47
C GLY A 417 -6.53 -15.35 20.90
N ARG A 418 -6.80 -14.21 21.54
CA ARG A 418 -7.73 -13.20 21.03
C ARG A 418 -7.12 -12.47 19.84
N PRO A 419 -7.95 -12.07 18.84
CA PRO A 419 -7.47 -11.31 17.69
C PRO A 419 -7.03 -9.92 18.13
N LEU A 420 -5.89 -9.48 17.61
CA LEU A 420 -5.37 -8.13 17.80
C LEU A 420 -6.05 -7.16 16.83
N GLU A 421 -6.39 -5.98 17.32
CA GLU A 421 -6.93 -4.88 16.52
C GLU A 421 -5.96 -3.71 16.56
N PHE A 422 -5.49 -3.30 15.38
CA PHE A 422 -4.71 -2.07 15.21
C PHE A 422 -5.64 -0.91 14.87
N VAL A 423 -5.47 0.20 15.57
CA VAL A 423 -6.19 1.44 15.33
C VAL A 423 -5.17 2.51 14.93
N PRO A 424 -5.20 3.00 13.68
CA PRO A 424 -4.32 4.06 13.20
C PRO A 424 -4.45 5.35 14.01
N GLY A 425 -3.34 6.05 14.25
CA GLY A 425 -3.30 7.25 15.10
C GLY A 425 -4.25 8.36 14.68
N HIS A 426 -4.41 8.60 13.39
CA HIS A 426 -5.33 9.63 12.87
C HIS A 426 -6.80 9.41 13.26
N LEU A 427 -7.17 8.18 13.64
CA LEU A 427 -8.50 7.82 14.15
C LEU A 427 -8.60 7.93 15.68
N VAL A 428 -7.49 7.92 16.40
CA VAL A 428 -7.44 7.90 17.87
C VAL A 428 -7.43 9.32 18.41
N ARG A 429 -8.58 9.77 18.92
CA ARG A 429 -8.76 11.12 19.47
C ARG A 429 -9.30 11.08 20.88
N ASP A 430 -8.96 12.08 21.68
CA ASP A 430 -9.64 12.31 22.95
C ASP A 430 -11.06 12.88 22.72
N LEU A 431 -11.81 13.08 23.81
CA LEU A 431 -13.16 13.64 23.73
C LEU A 431 -13.20 15.09 23.21
N SER A 432 -12.07 15.81 23.28
CA SER A 432 -11.93 17.16 22.72
C SER A 432 -11.59 17.16 21.22
N GLY A 433 -11.34 15.97 20.65
CA GLY A 433 -10.97 15.80 19.25
C GLY A 433 -9.47 15.87 18.98
N ARG A 434 -8.61 15.97 19.99
CA ARG A 434 -7.15 15.97 19.82
C ARG A 434 -6.63 14.56 19.60
N GLN A 435 -5.73 14.37 18.65
CA GLN A 435 -5.03 13.09 18.46
C GLN A 435 -4.22 12.73 19.72
N ILE A 436 -4.37 11.50 20.21
CA ILE A 436 -3.69 11.04 21.43
C ILE A 436 -2.32 10.46 21.10
N THR A 437 -2.25 9.59 20.09
CA THR A 437 -1.08 8.78 19.76
C THR A 437 -1.05 8.48 18.27
N ASP A 438 0.05 7.91 17.78
CA ASP A 438 0.26 7.56 16.37
C ASP A 438 -0.27 6.16 16.03
N GLY A 439 -0.59 5.35 17.04
CA GLY A 439 -1.32 4.10 16.86
C GLY A 439 -1.59 3.37 18.16
N ILE A 440 -2.67 2.58 18.18
CA ILE A 440 -3.01 1.71 19.30
C ILE A 440 -3.14 0.27 18.79
N LEU A 441 -2.71 -0.67 19.61
CA LEU A 441 -2.98 -2.09 19.41
C LEU A 441 -3.65 -2.66 20.65
N GLY A 442 -4.79 -3.32 20.47
CA GLY A 442 -5.58 -3.83 21.59
C GLY A 442 -6.40 -5.07 21.26
N VAL A 443 -7.17 -5.51 22.25
CA VAL A 443 -8.13 -6.61 22.13
C VAL A 443 -9.49 -6.14 22.65
N ARG A 444 -10.57 -6.40 21.92
CA ARG A 444 -11.93 -6.09 22.40
C ARG A 444 -12.43 -7.15 23.37
N ASN A 445 -12.96 -6.71 24.51
CA ASN A 445 -13.58 -7.56 25.51
C ASN A 445 -14.85 -6.89 26.07
N GLY A 446 -16.02 -7.44 25.77
CA GLY A 446 -17.29 -6.90 26.27
C GLY A 446 -17.56 -5.44 25.89
N GLY A 447 -17.15 -5.02 24.67
CA GLY A 447 -17.30 -3.64 24.19
C GLY A 447 -16.21 -2.67 24.68
N VAL A 448 -15.31 -3.12 25.57
CA VAL A 448 -14.14 -2.35 26.01
C VAL A 448 -12.92 -2.74 25.19
N LEU A 449 -12.16 -1.75 24.72
CA LEU A 449 -10.88 -1.98 24.05
C LEU A 449 -9.75 -1.99 25.09
N GLU A 450 -9.21 -3.16 25.38
CA GLU A 450 -8.05 -3.34 26.25
C GLU A 450 -6.78 -3.03 25.44
N ILE A 451 -6.13 -1.92 25.77
CA ILE A 451 -4.93 -1.44 25.07
C ILE A 451 -3.74 -2.28 25.54
N LEU A 452 -3.09 -2.97 24.60
CA LEU A 452 -1.91 -3.81 24.85
C LEU A 452 -0.63 -3.11 24.43
N ALA A 453 -0.69 -2.28 23.39
CA ALA A 453 0.43 -1.45 22.99
C ALA A 453 0.01 -0.09 22.42
N VAL A 454 0.93 0.87 22.53
CA VAL A 454 0.82 2.24 22.02
C VAL A 454 2.06 2.52 21.16
N PHE A 455 1.87 3.15 20.00
CA PHE A 455 2.93 3.46 19.05
C PHE A 455 3.13 4.98 18.95
N GLU A 456 4.38 5.41 19.04
CA GLU A 456 4.77 6.82 18.91
C GLU A 456 5.89 6.96 17.87
N ALA A 457 5.59 7.58 16.74
CA ALA A 457 6.53 7.80 15.64
C ALA A 457 7.28 9.13 15.81
N LYS A 458 8.62 9.08 15.71
CA LYS A 458 9.47 10.27 15.80
C LYS A 458 10.52 10.29 14.69
N ALA A 459 10.42 11.30 13.82
CA ALA A 459 11.23 11.40 12.61
C ALA A 459 12.68 11.85 12.79
N GLY A 460 13.12 12.21 13.99
CA GLY A 460 14.47 12.73 14.21
C GLY A 460 14.93 12.59 15.65
N ARG A 461 16.24 12.77 15.88
CA ARG A 461 16.86 12.62 17.22
C ARG A 461 16.23 13.51 18.28
N GLN A 462 15.85 14.72 17.91
CA GLN A 462 15.23 15.68 18.83
C GLN A 462 13.82 15.25 19.23
N ALA A 463 12.96 14.98 18.25
CA ALA A 463 11.62 14.42 18.48
C ALA A 463 11.68 13.09 19.27
N ALA A 464 12.68 12.24 19.01
CA ALA A 464 12.86 11.00 19.76
C ALA A 464 13.16 11.24 21.24
N ARG A 465 13.88 12.31 21.60
CA ARG A 465 14.11 12.68 23.02
C ARG A 465 12.84 13.11 23.73
N GLU A 466 11.85 13.63 23.01
CA GLU A 466 10.56 14.03 23.59
C GLU A 466 9.73 12.83 24.08
N LEU A 467 10.11 11.59 23.71
CA LEU A 467 9.49 10.38 24.24
C LEU A 467 9.74 10.22 25.74
N SER A 468 10.96 10.54 26.20
CA SER A 468 11.44 10.30 27.57
C SER A 468 11.70 11.56 28.39
N ALA A 469 12.07 12.68 27.76
CA ALA A 469 12.50 13.88 28.46
C ALA A 469 11.34 14.85 28.78
N ALA A 470 11.25 15.25 30.04
CA ALA A 470 10.61 16.49 30.46
C ALA A 470 11.41 17.68 29.93
N ARG A 471 10.91 18.43 28.94
CA ARG A 471 11.53 19.72 28.61
C ARG A 471 11.35 20.68 29.80
N GLY A 472 12.38 21.49 30.08
CA GLY A 472 12.20 22.72 30.86
C GLY A 472 11.16 23.62 30.17
N GLY A 473 10.52 24.53 30.93
CA GLY A 473 9.43 25.37 30.42
C GLY A 473 9.77 26.18 29.14
N LEU A 474 8.78 26.87 28.56
CA LEU A 474 8.86 27.64 27.29
C LEU A 474 10.15 28.45 27.05
N SER A 475 10.81 28.91 28.13
CA SER A 475 12.07 29.64 28.09
C SER A 475 13.28 28.79 27.64
N ALA A 476 13.22 27.46 27.75
CA ALA A 476 14.28 26.54 27.36
C ALA A 476 14.25 26.16 25.87
N LEU A 477 13.19 26.53 25.13
CA LEU A 477 13.05 26.24 23.70
C LEU A 477 13.90 27.23 22.88
N ASN A 478 14.68 26.71 21.93
CA ASN A 478 15.37 27.49 20.91
C ASN A 478 14.38 28.02 19.84
N ASP A 479 14.84 28.89 18.93
CA ASP A 479 13.96 29.53 17.94
C ASP A 479 13.30 28.54 16.97
N ALA A 480 14.00 27.47 16.59
CA ALA A 480 13.44 26.42 15.75
C ALA A 480 12.34 25.64 16.50
N GLU A 481 12.58 25.32 17.77
CA GLU A 481 11.60 24.65 18.65
C GLU A 481 10.37 25.52 18.89
N ARG A 482 10.54 26.84 19.06
CA ARG A 482 9.41 27.76 19.16
C ARG A 482 8.62 27.84 17.87
N ALA A 483 9.29 27.80 16.72
CA ALA A 483 8.62 27.81 15.41
C ALA A 483 7.81 26.53 15.18
N GLU A 484 8.37 25.36 15.55
CA GLU A 484 7.70 24.06 15.49
C GLU A 484 6.48 24.02 16.42
N LEU A 485 6.65 24.40 17.68
CA LEU A 485 5.55 24.51 18.65
C LEU A 485 4.43 25.45 18.14
N ARG A 486 4.80 26.56 17.50
CA ARG A 486 3.83 27.51 16.92
C ARG A 486 3.11 26.94 15.71
N ALA A 487 3.78 26.15 14.88
CA ALA A 487 3.17 25.46 13.74
C ALA A 487 2.17 24.40 14.23
N TYR A 488 2.57 23.55 15.17
CA TYR A 488 1.70 22.55 15.77
C TYR A 488 0.49 23.18 16.48
N ALA A 489 0.70 24.25 17.24
CA ALA A 489 -0.40 24.98 17.89
C ALA A 489 -1.38 25.59 16.89
N LYS A 490 -0.94 26.01 15.70
CA LYS A 490 -1.84 26.48 14.63
C LYS A 490 -2.73 25.35 14.09
N ASP A 491 -2.17 24.15 13.94
CA ASP A 491 -2.94 23.00 13.46
C ASP A 491 -3.97 22.54 14.49
N VAL A 492 -3.58 22.44 15.76
CA VAL A 492 -4.50 22.16 16.87
C VAL A 492 -5.61 23.22 16.95
N LEU A 493 -5.26 24.50 16.82
CA LEU A 493 -6.22 25.60 16.80
C LEU A 493 -7.20 25.47 15.63
N ARG A 494 -6.72 25.08 14.44
CA ARG A 494 -7.55 24.86 13.25
C ARG A 494 -8.51 23.70 13.45
N GLU A 495 -8.04 22.57 14.00
CA GLU A 495 -8.87 21.39 14.29
C GLU A 495 -9.93 21.69 15.35
N GLN A 496 -9.55 22.31 16.47
CA GLN A 496 -10.48 22.68 17.54
C GLN A 496 -11.53 23.68 17.05
N ARG A 497 -11.14 24.63 16.20
CA ARG A 497 -12.07 25.57 15.57
C ARG A 497 -13.04 24.87 14.62
N ALA A 498 -12.57 23.93 13.80
CA ALA A 498 -13.43 23.15 12.92
C ALA A 498 -14.43 22.28 13.70
N ALA A 499 -13.98 21.65 14.79
CA ALA A 499 -14.84 20.87 15.68
C ALA A 499 -15.90 21.75 16.37
N ALA A 500 -15.53 22.93 16.86
CA ALA A 500 -16.46 23.88 17.46
C ALA A 500 -17.52 24.37 16.45
N VAL A 501 -17.11 24.66 15.20
CA VAL A 501 -18.04 25.01 14.12
C VAL A 501 -19.01 23.87 13.84
N LYS A 502 -18.52 22.63 13.76
CA LYS A 502 -19.38 21.43 13.57
C LYS A 502 -20.37 21.24 14.73
N ALA A 503 -19.97 21.61 15.94
CA ALA A 503 -20.82 21.56 17.14
C ALA A 503 -21.72 22.80 17.34
N GLY A 504 -21.65 23.80 16.46
CA GLY A 504 -22.41 25.06 16.61
C GLY A 504 -21.96 25.94 17.78
N GLN A 505 -20.75 25.73 18.30
CA GLN A 505 -20.19 26.46 19.44
C GLN A 505 -19.26 27.59 18.97
N LYS A 506 -19.25 28.72 19.70
CA LYS A 506 -18.28 29.80 19.48
C LYS A 506 -16.91 29.37 20.02
N TYR A 507 -15.87 29.51 19.21
CA TYR A 507 -14.50 29.19 19.58
C TYR A 507 -13.70 30.47 19.88
N THR A 508 -13.23 30.65 21.12
CA THR A 508 -12.62 31.90 21.61
C THR A 508 -11.13 31.83 21.94
N ARG A 509 -10.52 30.64 21.91
CA ARG A 509 -9.12 30.47 22.31
C ARG A 509 -8.16 31.08 21.27
N SER A 510 -7.09 31.71 21.75
CA SER A 510 -6.03 32.26 20.90
C SER A 510 -4.93 31.22 20.62
N LEU A 511 -4.07 31.52 19.63
CA LEU A 511 -2.89 30.69 19.36
C LEU A 511 -1.96 30.60 20.58
N ASP A 512 -1.79 31.70 21.31
CA ASP A 512 -0.93 31.75 22.49
C ASP A 512 -1.50 30.92 23.65
N ASP A 513 -2.82 30.87 23.81
CA ASP A 513 -3.48 30.02 24.82
C ASP A 513 -3.25 28.54 24.51
N VAL A 514 -3.32 28.17 23.22
CA VAL A 514 -3.05 26.81 22.76
C VAL A 514 -1.56 26.49 22.91
N GLN A 515 -0.64 27.42 22.57
CA GLN A 515 0.80 27.22 22.77
C GLN A 515 1.17 27.03 24.25
N LYS A 516 0.60 27.85 25.16
CA LYS A 516 0.85 27.74 26.60
C LYS A 516 0.32 26.42 27.18
N GLU A 517 -0.89 26.02 26.78
CA GLU A 517 -1.44 24.72 27.19
C GLU A 517 -0.57 23.57 26.68
N ILE A 518 -0.16 23.60 25.41
CA ILE A 518 0.71 22.57 24.84
C ILE A 518 2.03 22.50 25.62
N ALA A 519 2.69 23.64 25.86
CA ALA A 519 3.96 23.67 26.56
C ALA A 519 3.87 23.27 28.05
N LEU A 520 2.80 23.65 28.75
CA LEU A 520 2.53 23.18 30.12
C LEU A 520 2.23 21.68 30.15
N SER A 521 1.60 21.16 29.10
CA SER A 521 1.38 19.72 28.98
C SER A 521 2.67 18.96 28.66
N GLU A 522 3.71 19.56 28.07
CA GLU A 522 4.95 18.90 27.60
C GLU A 522 5.97 18.55 28.69
N THR A 523 5.74 18.92 29.94
CA THR A 523 6.71 18.74 31.04
C THR A 523 6.88 17.28 31.51
N GLY A 524 6.09 16.33 30.98
CA GLY A 524 6.11 14.92 31.40
C GLY A 524 6.79 13.92 30.45
N GLY A 525 7.18 14.34 29.24
CA GLY A 525 7.53 13.42 28.14
C GLY A 525 6.29 12.78 27.50
N GLN A 526 6.32 12.50 26.21
CA GLN A 526 5.14 12.08 25.43
C GLN A 526 4.48 10.80 25.97
N VAL A 527 5.29 9.76 26.26
CA VAL A 527 4.79 8.46 26.74
C VAL A 527 3.98 8.59 28.03
N ARG A 528 4.46 9.41 28.97
CA ARG A 528 3.75 9.66 30.23
C ARG A 528 2.41 10.36 30.01
N ARG A 529 2.35 11.32 29.08
CA ARG A 529 1.11 12.04 28.76
C ARG A 529 0.07 11.12 28.17
N ASP A 530 0.49 10.24 27.26
CA ASP A 530 -0.45 9.32 26.60
C ASP A 530 -1.00 8.32 27.62
N ILE A 531 -0.15 7.86 28.55
CA ILE A 531 -0.61 7.09 29.72
C ILE A 531 -1.61 7.90 30.54
N GLU A 532 -1.32 9.15 30.90
CA GLU A 532 -2.22 9.97 31.72
C GLU A 532 -3.57 10.24 31.01
N ARG A 533 -3.57 10.37 29.67
CA ARG A 533 -4.79 10.55 28.86
C ARG A 533 -5.60 9.28 28.69
N LEU A 534 -4.94 8.12 28.64
CA LEU A 534 -5.57 6.82 28.42
C LEU A 534 -5.84 6.07 29.74
N SER A 535 -5.28 6.54 30.85
CA SER A 535 -5.50 5.98 32.19
C SER A 535 -6.72 6.61 32.84
N PRO A 536 -7.55 5.82 33.52
CA PRO A 536 -8.73 6.37 34.17
C PRO A 536 -8.36 7.29 35.32
N GLY A 537 -8.85 8.54 35.26
CA GLY A 537 -8.82 9.46 36.39
C GLY A 537 -9.91 9.15 37.41
N GLY A 538 -9.68 9.51 38.68
CA GLY A 538 -10.76 9.59 39.69
C GLY A 538 -11.43 8.27 40.07
N GLY A 539 -10.73 7.13 39.97
CA GLY A 539 -11.26 5.81 40.38
C GLY A 539 -12.15 5.10 39.36
N ALA A 540 -12.33 5.67 38.17
CA ALA A 540 -12.96 4.96 37.05
C ALA A 540 -12.12 3.73 36.64
N ARG A 541 -12.74 2.73 36.01
CA ARG A 541 -12.02 1.57 35.47
C ARG A 541 -11.60 1.75 34.01
N THR A 542 -12.29 2.61 33.27
CA THR A 542 -12.09 2.84 31.84
C THR A 542 -12.10 4.33 31.52
N VAL A 543 -11.44 4.73 30.44
CA VAL A 543 -11.52 6.07 29.83
C VAL A 543 -12.31 5.97 28.53
N SER A 544 -13.08 6.99 28.17
CA SER A 544 -13.71 7.04 26.84
C SER A 544 -12.84 7.85 25.89
N ILE A 545 -12.49 7.26 24.75
CA ILE A 545 -11.82 7.95 23.64
C ILE A 545 -12.70 7.89 22.40
N ARG A 546 -12.36 8.69 21.39
CA ARG A 546 -12.98 8.62 20.07
C ARG A 546 -12.11 7.81 19.12
N ILE A 547 -12.71 6.82 18.47
CA ILE A 547 -12.07 6.05 17.39
C ILE A 547 -12.90 6.30 16.12
N GLY A 548 -12.37 7.13 15.23
CA GLY A 548 -13.13 7.65 14.09
C GLY A 548 -14.36 8.45 14.57
N GLU A 549 -15.55 7.98 14.25
CA GLU A 549 -16.81 8.63 14.66
C GLU A 549 -17.37 8.07 15.97
N GLU A 550 -16.89 6.92 16.44
CA GLU A 550 -17.41 6.22 17.61
C GLU A 550 -16.73 6.65 18.90
N THR A 551 -17.46 6.64 20.02
CA THR A 551 -16.89 6.78 21.36
C THR A 551 -16.73 5.40 21.97
N VAL A 552 -15.49 5.01 22.27
CA VAL A 552 -15.11 3.67 22.70
C VAL A 552 -14.52 3.73 24.11
N PRO A 553 -15.01 2.92 25.06
CA PRO A 553 -14.37 2.77 26.36
C PRO A 553 -13.08 1.96 26.20
N VAL A 554 -11.97 2.48 26.72
CA VAL A 554 -10.66 1.86 26.72
C VAL A 554 -10.18 1.55 28.13
N LEU A 555 -9.41 0.47 28.23
CA LEU A 555 -8.70 0.07 29.44
C LEU A 555 -7.21 0.03 29.12
N LEU A 556 -6.43 0.88 29.79
CA LEU A 556 -4.96 0.87 29.73
C LEU A 556 -4.40 0.44 31.09
N SER A 557 -3.41 -0.45 31.09
CA SER A 557 -2.66 -0.82 32.29
C SER A 557 -1.22 -0.32 32.16
N PRO A 558 -0.79 0.68 32.96
CA PRO A 558 0.55 1.27 32.81
C PRO A 558 1.70 0.25 32.92
N THR A 559 1.51 -0.81 33.69
CA THR A 559 2.52 -1.87 33.90
C THR A 559 2.46 -3.00 32.89
N ARG A 560 1.37 -3.15 32.13
CA ARG A 560 1.20 -4.22 31.14
C ARG A 560 1.23 -3.72 29.71
N THR A 561 0.91 -2.46 29.49
CA THR A 561 0.89 -1.84 28.17
C THR A 561 2.32 -1.61 27.72
N LYS A 562 2.63 -2.08 26.52
CA LYS A 562 3.94 -1.85 25.91
C LYS A 562 3.92 -0.59 25.06
N PHE A 563 4.97 0.22 25.18
CA PHE A 563 5.15 1.41 24.35
C PHE A 563 6.19 1.11 23.27
N PHE A 564 5.86 1.45 22.03
CA PHE A 564 6.76 1.32 20.91
C PHE A 564 7.14 2.71 20.38
N GLY A 565 8.42 3.05 20.49
CA GLY A 565 8.96 4.19 19.76
C GLY A 565 9.29 3.78 18.32
N VAL A 566 8.75 4.48 17.35
CA VAL A 566 8.95 4.19 15.93
C VAL A 566 9.91 5.20 15.36
N LEU A 567 11.09 4.71 14.98
CA LEU A 567 12.24 5.57 14.68
C LEU A 567 12.89 5.19 13.33
N PRO A 568 13.52 6.16 12.65
CA PRO A 568 14.45 5.87 11.57
C PRO A 568 15.60 4.96 12.04
N ARG A 569 16.08 4.05 11.17
CA ARG A 569 17.11 3.05 11.51
C ARG A 569 18.44 3.63 12.00
N ASP A 570 18.71 4.91 11.76
CA ASP A 570 19.94 5.62 12.16
C ASP A 570 19.79 6.49 13.43
N VAL A 571 18.59 6.51 14.06
CA VAL A 571 18.40 7.14 15.37
C VAL A 571 18.89 6.19 16.47
N ARG A 572 19.79 6.68 17.33
CA ARG A 572 20.25 5.93 18.51
C ARG A 572 19.18 6.00 19.60
N SER A 573 18.63 4.86 19.99
CA SER A 573 17.55 4.75 20.98
C SER A 573 17.98 4.39 22.40
N ALA A 574 19.21 3.91 22.59
CA ALA A 574 19.63 3.30 23.86
C ALA A 574 19.43 4.20 25.10
N LEU A 575 19.56 5.53 24.94
CA LEU A 575 19.31 6.48 26.02
C LEU A 575 17.80 6.58 26.35
N ILE A 576 16.95 6.66 25.33
CA ILE A 576 15.48 6.76 25.47
C ILE A 576 14.93 5.48 26.11
N GLU A 577 15.38 4.32 25.62
CA GLU A 577 15.01 3.01 26.19
C GLU A 577 15.40 2.92 27.67
N LYS A 578 16.60 3.40 28.03
CA LYS A 578 17.05 3.41 29.41
C LYS A 578 16.22 4.35 30.28
N GLU A 579 15.99 5.59 29.85
CA GLU A 579 15.21 6.58 30.61
C GLU A 579 13.77 6.12 30.86
N LEU A 580 13.13 5.52 29.86
CA LEU A 580 11.77 4.98 30.00
C LEU A 580 11.73 3.70 30.84
N ALA A 581 12.75 2.84 30.74
CA ALA A 581 12.88 1.67 31.61
C ALA A 581 13.12 2.07 33.08
N ASP A 582 13.95 3.09 33.33
CA ASP A 582 14.21 3.65 34.66
C ASP A 582 12.93 4.28 35.25
N ALA A 583 12.04 4.79 34.40
CA ALA A 583 10.70 5.27 34.78
C ALA A 583 9.64 4.15 34.96
N GLY A 584 10.03 2.88 34.78
CA GLY A 584 9.16 1.71 34.99
C GLY A 584 8.25 1.36 33.80
N PHE A 585 8.45 1.97 32.63
CA PHE A 585 7.67 1.67 31.43
C PHE A 585 8.27 0.50 30.67
N THR A 586 7.42 -0.37 30.12
CA THR A 586 7.86 -1.39 29.15
C THR A 586 7.93 -0.72 27.77
N PHE A 587 9.14 -0.36 27.35
CA PHE A 587 9.36 0.38 26.11
C PHE A 587 10.32 -0.37 25.18
N GLU A 588 10.00 -0.36 23.88
CA GLU A 588 10.84 -0.93 22.83
C GLU A 588 10.84 -0.04 21.59
N ILE A 589 11.86 -0.18 20.73
CA ILE A 589 11.93 0.54 19.47
C ILE A 589 11.62 -0.38 18.31
N ILE A 590 10.77 0.10 17.40
CA ILE A 590 10.59 -0.47 16.08
C ILE A 590 11.22 0.50 15.09
N GLY A 591 12.29 0.04 14.44
CA GLY A 591 12.92 0.79 13.38
C GLY A 591 12.11 0.71 12.11
N VAL A 592 12.10 1.80 11.34
CA VAL A 592 11.68 1.81 9.94
C VAL A 592 12.93 1.76 9.06
N ASP A 593 12.88 1.05 7.93
CA ASP A 593 14.02 0.92 7.00
C ASP A 593 14.30 2.21 6.18
N LEU A 594 14.29 3.35 6.87
CA LEU A 594 14.60 4.68 6.40
C LEU A 594 15.54 5.36 7.40
N THR A 595 16.49 6.12 6.90
CA THR A 595 17.31 7.04 7.69
C THR A 595 16.63 8.41 7.80
N GLN A 596 17.06 9.21 8.76
CA GLN A 596 16.61 10.61 8.89
C GLN A 596 16.85 11.42 7.61
N ARG A 597 17.99 11.20 6.95
CA ARG A 597 18.32 11.90 5.69
C ARG A 597 17.39 11.50 4.55
N GLU A 598 17.06 10.21 4.45
CA GLU A 598 16.08 9.72 3.47
C GLU A 598 14.70 10.33 3.75
N LEU A 599 14.24 10.37 5.01
CA LEU A 599 12.97 11.00 5.37
C LEU A 599 12.90 12.48 4.99
N VAL A 600 13.94 13.26 5.28
CA VAL A 600 14.01 14.67 4.86
C VAL A 600 13.91 14.78 3.34
N THR A 601 14.63 13.92 2.61
CA THR A 601 14.63 13.91 1.14
C THR A 601 13.23 13.59 0.59
N ILE A 602 12.56 12.60 1.17
CA ILE A 602 11.19 12.20 0.82
C ILE A 602 10.23 13.37 1.08
N ALA A 603 10.26 13.95 2.28
CA ALA A 603 9.38 15.05 2.67
C ALA A 603 9.59 16.32 1.81
N GLU A 604 10.84 16.66 1.49
CA GLU A 604 11.17 17.77 0.59
C GLU A 604 10.63 17.55 -0.83
N LYS A 605 10.67 16.31 -1.34
CA LYS A 605 10.07 15.96 -2.63
C LYS A 605 8.54 16.02 -2.62
N LEU A 606 7.92 15.67 -1.50
CA LEU A 606 6.45 15.73 -1.33
C LEU A 606 5.94 17.15 -1.10
N ARG A 607 6.75 18.04 -0.50
CA ARG A 607 6.37 19.41 -0.13
C ARG A 607 5.68 20.22 -1.23
N PRO A 608 6.17 20.29 -2.48
CA PRO A 608 5.51 21.08 -3.52
C PRO A 608 4.11 20.59 -3.84
N MET A 609 3.89 19.28 -3.74
CA MET A 609 2.60 18.65 -4.00
C MET A 609 1.63 18.87 -2.84
N ALA A 610 2.12 18.72 -1.60
CA ALA A 610 1.36 19.04 -0.40
C ALA A 610 0.98 20.53 -0.35
N ALA A 611 1.86 21.44 -0.80
CA ALA A 611 1.57 22.87 -0.93
C ALA A 611 0.43 23.14 -1.92
N LYS A 612 0.45 22.47 -3.08
CA LYS A 612 -0.62 22.59 -4.10
C LYS A 612 -1.95 22.07 -3.57
N LEU A 613 -1.94 20.93 -2.86
CA LEU A 613 -3.13 20.35 -2.27
C LEU A 613 -3.71 21.23 -1.16
N ALA A 614 -2.85 21.81 -0.32
CA ALA A 614 -3.25 22.74 0.74
C ALA A 614 -3.75 24.10 0.24
N ALA A 615 -3.30 24.55 -0.94
CA ALA A 615 -3.76 25.80 -1.55
C ALA A 615 -5.23 25.74 -2.03
N GLY A 616 -5.78 24.53 -2.20
CA GLY A 616 -7.12 24.32 -2.76
C GLY A 616 -7.21 24.74 -4.23
N PRO A 617 -8.31 24.39 -4.92
CA PRO A 617 -8.67 24.99 -6.20
C PRO A 617 -9.08 26.46 -6.08
#